data_AF-A0A7S0Z1V5-F1
#
_entry.id   AF-A0A7S0Z1V5-F1
#
_cell.length_a   1.000
_cell.length_b   1.000
_cell.length_c   1.000
_cell.angle_alpha   90.00
_cell.angle_beta   90.00
_cell.angle_gamma   90.00
#
_symmetry.space_group_name_H-M   'P 1'
#
loop_
_entity.id
_entity.type
_entity.pdbx_description
1 polymer ?
#
loop_
_entity_poly.entity_id
_entity_poly.type
_entity_poly.pdbx_seq_one_letter_code
_entity_poly.pdbx_strand_id
1 'polypeptide(L)'
;LTCGACAACPAGYERAGCGGASPGNCSDVDECLLGGSSCDPEHASCNNTEGSFQCACHGGWYGNGSGSCSPCPGNSRGPNASADVSGCVCNAGFHSGDGASAGIASAVQRCVTTVEVEAVTALRPPCLAEAPNRSEYCGGAA
;
A
#
# COMPACT_ATOMS: atom_id res chain seq x y z
N LEU A 1 8.46 12.13 -53.42
CA LEU A 1 8.44 12.57 -52.01
C LEU A 1 8.03 11.36 -51.19
N THR A 2 9.00 10.60 -50.66
CA THR A 2 8.69 9.51 -49.73
C THR A 2 8.37 10.16 -48.38
N CYS A 3 7.19 9.89 -47.82
CA CYS A 3 6.89 10.25 -46.44
C CYS A 3 7.88 9.44 -45.59
N GLY A 4 8.88 10.10 -45.01
CA GLY A 4 9.85 9.44 -44.14
C GLY A 4 9.10 8.69 -43.05
N ALA A 5 9.48 7.44 -42.79
CA ALA A 5 8.86 6.63 -41.76
C ALA A 5 8.86 7.39 -40.44
N CYS A 6 7.70 7.52 -39.82
CA CYS A 6 7.61 8.09 -38.48
C CYS A 6 8.41 7.22 -37.53
N ALA A 7 9.27 7.82 -36.73
CA ALA A 7 9.75 7.12 -35.54
C ALA A 7 8.52 6.75 -34.69
N ALA A 8 8.44 5.49 -34.26
CA ALA A 8 7.43 5.09 -33.30
C ALA A 8 7.67 5.84 -31.98
N CYS A 9 6.59 6.26 -31.31
CA CYS A 9 6.69 6.85 -29.98
C CYS A 9 7.00 5.76 -28.93
N PRO A 10 7.71 6.10 -27.84
CA PRO A 10 7.85 5.21 -26.69
C PRO A 10 6.48 4.82 -26.11
N ALA A 11 6.43 3.74 -25.32
CA ALA A 11 5.22 3.38 -24.57
C ALA A 11 4.79 4.53 -23.64
N GLY A 12 3.48 4.76 -23.51
CA GLY A 12 2.91 5.90 -22.78
C GLY A 12 2.84 7.19 -23.59
N TYR A 13 3.18 7.17 -24.88
CA TYR A 13 3.11 8.35 -25.75
C TYR A 13 2.35 8.08 -27.05
N GLU A 14 1.57 9.05 -27.50
CA GLU A 14 0.86 9.04 -28.77
C GLU A 14 1.43 10.06 -29.76
N ARG A 15 1.23 9.79 -31.06
CA ARG A 15 1.77 10.64 -32.12
C ARG A 15 0.94 11.92 -32.24
N ALA A 16 1.53 13.06 -31.90
CA ALA A 16 0.92 14.37 -32.09
C ALA A 16 0.94 14.85 -33.56
N GLY A 17 1.68 14.16 -34.45
CA GLY A 17 1.70 14.41 -35.89
C GLY A 17 2.89 13.78 -36.61
N CYS A 18 2.83 13.69 -37.94
CA CYS A 18 3.93 13.22 -38.79
C CYS A 18 4.20 14.20 -39.93
N GLY A 19 4.97 15.25 -39.63
CA GLY A 19 5.42 16.24 -40.59
C GLY A 19 6.81 16.74 -40.21
N GLY A 20 7.86 16.01 -40.58
CA GLY A 20 9.26 16.43 -40.46
C GLY A 20 10.05 15.74 -39.33
N ALA A 21 11.34 15.53 -39.59
CA ALA A 21 12.28 14.71 -38.83
C ALA A 21 12.62 15.29 -37.43
N SER A 22 11.70 15.19 -36.48
CA SER A 22 11.96 15.50 -35.06
C SER A 22 11.55 14.33 -34.17
N PRO A 23 12.45 13.81 -33.32
CA PRO A 23 12.13 12.86 -32.25
C PRO A 23 11.17 13.40 -31.17
N GLY A 24 10.75 14.67 -31.26
CA GLY A 24 9.95 15.37 -30.25
C GLY A 24 8.46 15.56 -30.61
N ASN A 25 7.87 14.67 -31.41
CA ASN A 25 6.45 14.76 -31.82
C ASN A 25 5.57 13.67 -31.16
N CYS A 26 5.96 13.27 -29.96
CA CYS A 26 5.23 12.33 -29.11
C CYS A 26 4.63 13.13 -27.96
N SER A 27 3.30 13.09 -27.84
CA SER A 27 2.59 13.62 -26.68
C SER A 27 2.44 12.50 -25.68
N ASP A 28 2.61 12.83 -24.41
CA ASP A 28 2.23 11.96 -23.31
C ASP A 28 0.74 11.57 -23.45
N VAL A 29 0.44 10.30 -23.19
CA VAL A 29 -0.93 9.78 -23.14
C VAL A 29 -1.41 9.92 -21.71
N ASP A 30 -2.48 10.68 -21.48
CA ASP A 30 -3.09 10.73 -20.15
C ASP A 30 -4.02 9.53 -19.96
N GLU A 31 -3.50 8.42 -19.43
CA GLU A 31 -4.30 7.21 -19.22
C GLU A 31 -5.37 7.39 -18.13
N CYS A 32 -5.22 8.37 -17.24
CA CYS A 32 -6.21 8.69 -16.22
C CYS A 32 -7.48 9.29 -16.84
N LEU A 33 -7.33 10.15 -17.85
CA LEU A 33 -8.47 10.74 -18.57
C LEU A 33 -9.13 9.76 -19.55
N LEU A 34 -8.36 8.84 -20.10
CA LEU A 34 -8.86 7.85 -21.07
C LEU A 34 -9.55 6.65 -20.40
N GLY A 35 -9.50 6.54 -19.07
CA GLY A 35 -9.97 5.36 -18.33
C GLY A 35 -9.14 4.10 -18.62
N GLY A 36 -7.94 4.27 -19.19
CA GLY A 36 -6.96 3.22 -19.45
C GLY A 36 -6.06 2.92 -18.25
N SER A 37 -6.14 3.73 -17.19
CA SER A 37 -5.43 3.50 -15.95
C SER A 37 -5.87 2.18 -15.31
N SER A 38 -4.94 1.30 -14.99
CA SER A 38 -5.19 0.05 -14.27
C SER A 38 -5.36 0.28 -12.76
N CYS A 39 -5.76 1.47 -12.32
CA CYS A 39 -5.97 1.80 -10.92
C CYS A 39 -7.20 1.11 -10.35
N ASP A 40 -7.21 0.89 -9.04
CA ASP A 40 -8.41 0.44 -8.32
C ASP A 40 -9.55 1.48 -8.54
N PRO A 41 -10.71 1.05 -9.06
CA PRO A 41 -11.74 1.99 -9.51
C PRO A 41 -12.47 2.71 -8.37
N GLU A 42 -12.53 2.10 -7.19
CA GLU A 42 -13.31 2.60 -6.05
C GLU A 42 -12.41 3.20 -4.97
N HIS A 43 -11.17 2.71 -4.88
CA HIS A 43 -10.30 2.94 -3.73
C HIS A 43 -8.91 3.49 -4.07
N ALA A 44 -8.66 3.90 -5.31
CA ALA A 44 -7.44 4.60 -5.71
C ALA A 44 -7.70 5.86 -6.55
N SER A 45 -6.78 6.82 -6.44
CA SER A 45 -6.66 7.95 -7.36
C SER A 45 -5.61 7.66 -8.43
N CYS A 46 -5.89 8.06 -9.67
CA CYS A 46 -4.92 8.06 -10.77
C CYS A 46 -4.24 9.44 -10.86
N ASN A 47 -2.91 9.44 -11.05
CA ASN A 47 -2.12 10.62 -11.32
C ASN A 47 -1.27 10.39 -12.57
N ASN A 48 -1.51 11.19 -13.61
CA ASN A 48 -0.78 11.08 -14.86
C ASN A 48 0.66 11.59 -14.71
N THR A 49 1.62 10.90 -15.32
CA THR A 49 3.04 11.21 -15.26
C THR A 49 3.66 11.11 -16.65
N GLU A 50 4.78 11.78 -16.90
CA GLU A 50 5.37 11.75 -18.24
C GLU A 50 5.77 10.31 -18.66
N GLY A 51 5.09 9.77 -19.66
CA GLY A 51 5.22 8.43 -20.20
C GLY A 51 4.54 7.31 -19.41
N SER A 52 3.75 7.62 -18.37
CA SER A 52 3.05 6.61 -17.56
C SER A 52 2.01 7.22 -16.61
N PHE A 53 1.50 6.43 -15.66
CA PHE A 53 0.63 6.92 -14.59
C PHE A 53 0.98 6.24 -13.27
N GLN A 54 0.58 6.87 -12.17
CA GLN A 54 0.69 6.32 -10.83
C GLN A 54 -0.69 6.20 -10.20
N CYS A 55 -0.89 5.09 -9.48
CA CYS A 55 -2.09 4.86 -8.70
C CYS A 55 -1.77 5.01 -7.21
N ALA A 56 -2.65 5.71 -6.48
CA ALA A 56 -2.50 5.92 -5.05
C ALA A 56 -3.78 5.50 -4.32
N CYS A 57 -3.71 4.49 -3.46
CA CYS A 57 -4.85 4.11 -2.62
C CYS A 57 -5.31 5.28 -1.74
N HIS A 58 -6.63 5.40 -1.54
CA HIS A 58 -7.20 6.38 -0.64
C HIS A 58 -6.83 6.09 0.82
N GLY A 59 -6.94 7.11 1.69
CA GLY A 59 -6.73 6.96 3.12
C GLY A 59 -7.59 5.84 3.71
N GLY A 60 -7.00 5.05 4.60
CA GLY A 60 -7.63 3.83 5.13
C GLY A 60 -7.49 2.60 4.23
N TRP A 61 -6.83 2.71 3.08
CA TRP A 61 -6.51 1.61 2.18
C TRP A 61 -5.01 1.53 1.93
N TYR A 62 -4.51 0.33 1.64
CA TYR A 62 -3.13 0.08 1.29
C TYR A 62 -3.00 -0.81 0.06
N GLY A 63 -1.86 -0.72 -0.61
CA GLY A 63 -1.54 -1.51 -1.79
C GLY A 63 -0.79 -0.68 -2.83
N ASN A 64 -0.55 -1.28 -3.99
CA ASN A 64 0.12 -0.61 -5.11
C ASN A 64 -0.81 0.35 -5.87
N GLY A 65 -2.08 0.46 -5.50
CA GLY A 65 -3.09 1.29 -6.17
C GLY A 65 -3.54 0.76 -7.54
N SER A 66 -2.76 -0.10 -8.19
CA SER A 66 -3.06 -0.67 -9.51
C SER A 66 -3.96 -1.91 -9.37
N GLY A 67 -5.27 -1.68 -9.39
CA GLY A 67 -6.30 -2.71 -9.54
C GLY A 67 -6.64 -3.46 -8.25
N SER A 68 -5.90 -3.24 -7.17
CA SER A 68 -6.28 -3.73 -5.85
C SER A 68 -5.73 -2.85 -4.74
N CYS A 69 -6.64 -2.10 -4.12
CA CYS A 69 -6.44 -1.56 -2.79
C CYS A 69 -7.11 -2.47 -1.77
N SER A 70 -6.42 -2.77 -0.67
CA SER A 70 -6.96 -3.52 0.47
C SER A 70 -7.28 -2.56 1.62
N PRO A 71 -8.40 -2.74 2.34
CA PRO A 71 -8.70 -1.88 3.47
C PRO A 71 -7.72 -2.14 4.61
N CYS A 72 -7.32 -1.09 5.31
CA CYS A 72 -6.54 -1.22 6.54
C CYS A 72 -7.28 -2.13 7.55
N PRO A 73 -6.57 -3.00 8.29
CA PRO A 73 -7.21 -3.94 9.21
C PRO A 73 -7.99 -3.24 10.33
N GLY A 74 -8.94 -3.95 10.96
CA GLY A 74 -9.90 -3.37 11.91
C GLY A 74 -9.31 -2.40 12.94
N ASN A 75 -10.01 -1.29 13.17
CA ASN A 75 -9.63 -0.19 14.06
C ASN A 75 -8.24 0.43 13.77
N SER A 76 -7.79 0.37 12.52
CA SER A 76 -6.62 1.10 12.03
C SER A 76 -6.99 2.07 10.91
N ARG A 77 -6.08 2.99 10.62
CA ARG A 77 -6.17 3.99 9.55
C ARG A 77 -4.84 4.09 8.85
N GLY A 78 -4.85 4.42 7.56
CA GLY A 78 -3.63 4.69 6.78
C GLY A 78 -3.72 6.05 6.10
N PRO A 79 -2.58 6.72 5.83
CA PRO A 79 -2.56 7.89 4.96
C PRO A 79 -2.90 7.51 3.51
N ASN A 80 -3.17 8.52 2.67
CA ASN A 80 -3.24 8.32 1.22
C ASN A 80 -1.92 7.72 0.71
N ALA A 81 -2.00 6.88 -0.32
CA ALA A 81 -0.87 6.19 -0.95
C ALA A 81 -0.08 5.25 0.00
N SER A 82 -0.74 4.60 0.95
CA SER A 82 -0.10 3.56 1.77
C SER A 82 0.28 2.36 0.87
N ALA A 83 1.57 2.10 0.69
CA ALA A 83 2.05 1.07 -0.24
C ALA A 83 1.74 -0.36 0.21
N ASP A 84 1.72 -0.60 1.52
CA ASP A 84 1.45 -1.88 2.15
C ASP A 84 0.86 -1.70 3.55
N VAL A 85 0.49 -2.81 4.20
CA VAL A 85 -0.17 -2.83 5.51
C VAL A 85 0.65 -2.12 6.59
N SER A 86 1.97 -1.98 6.44
CA SER A 86 2.85 -1.25 7.36
C SER A 86 2.51 0.25 7.42
N GLY A 87 1.83 0.79 6.40
CA GLY A 87 1.32 2.17 6.40
C GLY A 87 0.08 2.38 7.29
N CYS A 88 -0.59 1.31 7.71
CA CYS A 88 -1.73 1.38 8.61
C CYS A 88 -1.26 1.53 10.06
N VAL A 89 -1.94 2.39 10.83
CA VAL A 89 -1.69 2.63 12.25
C VAL A 89 -2.97 2.50 13.05
N CYS A 90 -2.89 1.97 14.27
CA CYS A 90 -4.06 1.86 15.13
C CYS A 90 -4.68 3.23 15.44
N ASN A 91 -6.01 3.27 15.47
CA ASN A 91 -6.75 4.44 15.90
C ASN A 91 -6.49 4.74 17.39
N ALA A 92 -6.75 5.97 17.81
CA ALA A 92 -6.61 6.35 19.21
C ALA A 92 -7.41 5.41 20.13
N GLY A 93 -6.78 4.91 21.21
CA GLY A 93 -7.37 3.92 22.13
C GLY A 93 -7.16 2.45 21.73
N PHE A 94 -6.50 2.19 20.60
CA PHE A 94 -6.14 0.84 20.15
C PHE A 94 -4.63 0.65 20.03
N HIS A 95 -4.18 -0.58 20.29
CA HIS A 95 -2.78 -0.98 20.30
C HIS A 95 -2.56 -2.20 19.42
N SER A 96 -1.34 -2.35 18.92
CA SER A 96 -0.90 -3.56 18.27
C SER A 96 -0.90 -4.72 19.29
N GLY A 97 -1.45 -5.88 18.93
CA GLY A 97 -1.64 -7.03 19.84
C GLY A 97 -0.36 -7.70 20.34
N ASP A 98 0.81 -7.27 19.86
CA ASP A 98 2.16 -7.69 20.27
C ASP A 98 2.76 -6.82 21.39
N GLY A 99 2.03 -5.79 21.85
CA GLY A 99 2.47 -4.95 22.98
C GLY A 99 3.59 -3.97 22.64
N ALA A 100 3.97 -3.82 21.36
CA ALA A 100 4.84 -2.74 20.91
C ALA A 100 4.08 -1.41 20.93
N SER A 101 4.43 -0.55 21.87
CA SER A 101 3.91 0.80 22.02
C SER A 101 4.01 1.61 20.72
N ALA A 102 2.88 2.17 20.29
CA ALA A 102 2.73 3.32 19.39
C ALA A 102 3.81 3.49 18.31
N GLY A 103 3.54 2.97 17.12
CA GLY A 103 4.25 3.40 15.91
C GLY A 103 5.16 2.33 15.32
N ILE A 104 4.55 1.31 14.73
CA ILE A 104 4.85 0.69 13.43
C ILE A 104 4.05 -0.61 13.42
N ALA A 105 3.06 -0.73 12.54
CA ALA A 105 2.31 -1.97 12.36
C ALA A 105 3.17 -3.02 11.63
N SER A 106 4.42 -3.22 12.04
CA SER A 106 5.21 -4.32 11.52
C SER A 106 4.65 -5.61 12.14
N ALA A 107 3.78 -6.26 11.38
CA ALA A 107 3.26 -7.62 11.57
C ALA A 107 2.03 -7.82 12.48
N VAL A 108 1.12 -6.85 12.61
CA VAL A 108 -0.16 -7.08 13.32
C VAL A 108 -1.38 -6.93 12.42
N GLN A 109 -2.05 -8.06 12.22
CA GLN A 109 -3.30 -8.21 11.45
C GLN A 109 -4.51 -7.48 12.08
N ARG A 110 -4.42 -7.01 13.35
CA ARG A 110 -5.57 -6.50 14.15
C ARG A 110 -5.17 -5.52 15.27
N CYS A 111 -5.81 -4.35 15.32
CA CYS A 111 -5.70 -3.42 16.45
C CYS A 111 -6.70 -3.80 17.56
N VAL A 112 -6.22 -3.91 18.81
CA VAL A 112 -6.99 -4.33 19.99
C VAL A 112 -7.06 -3.22 21.04
N THR A 113 -8.04 -3.26 21.95
CA THR A 113 -8.13 -2.26 23.03
C THR A 113 -7.10 -2.52 24.13
N THR A 114 -6.80 -1.53 24.97
CA THR A 114 -5.94 -1.73 26.16
C THR A 114 -6.43 -2.86 27.07
N VAL A 115 -7.75 -3.00 27.23
CA VAL A 115 -8.39 -4.04 28.03
C VAL A 115 -8.11 -5.44 27.45
N GLU A 116 -7.96 -5.54 26.14
CA GLU A 116 -7.61 -6.79 25.45
C GLU A 116 -6.11 -7.07 25.51
N VAL A 117 -5.23 -6.06 25.49
CA VAL A 117 -3.79 -6.26 25.73
C VAL A 117 -3.55 -6.83 27.13
N GLU A 118 -4.26 -6.33 28.14
CA GLU A 118 -4.19 -6.87 29.51
C GLU A 118 -4.68 -8.32 29.59
N ALA A 119 -5.74 -8.68 28.84
CA ALA A 119 -6.23 -10.06 28.77
C ALA A 119 -5.26 -11.03 28.05
N VAL A 120 -4.61 -10.59 26.96
CA VAL A 120 -3.63 -11.40 26.20
C VAL A 120 -2.33 -11.60 27.02
N THR A 121 -1.97 -10.60 27.83
CA THR A 121 -0.80 -10.68 28.74
C THR A 121 -1.12 -11.47 30.00
N ALA A 122 -2.38 -11.50 30.46
CA ALA A 122 -2.84 -12.27 31.62
C ALA A 122 -3.13 -13.76 31.31
N LEU A 123 -3.39 -14.11 30.05
CA LEU A 123 -3.53 -15.51 29.61
C LEU A 123 -2.19 -16.19 29.29
N ARG A 124 -1.12 -15.41 29.12
CA ARG A 124 0.25 -15.93 29.24
C ARG A 124 0.58 -15.95 30.74
N PRO A 125 0.83 -17.11 31.36
CA PRO A 125 1.41 -17.10 32.69
C PRO A 125 2.71 -16.27 32.62
N PRO A 126 3.03 -15.46 33.64
CA PRO A 126 4.30 -14.76 33.66
C PRO A 126 5.38 -15.84 33.61
N CYS A 127 6.03 -15.99 32.46
CA CYS A 127 7.35 -16.61 32.42
C CYS A 127 8.22 -15.62 33.17
N LEU A 128 8.38 -15.85 34.48
CA LEU A 128 9.31 -15.12 35.31
C LEU A 128 10.62 -15.08 34.53
N ALA A 129 11.00 -13.86 34.14
CA ALA A 129 12.28 -13.58 33.55
C ALA A 129 13.33 -14.01 34.57
N GLU A 130 13.96 -15.16 34.34
CA GLU A 130 15.34 -15.50 34.67
C GLU A 130 15.57 -17.00 34.43
N ALA A 131 15.89 -17.36 33.17
CA ALA A 131 16.68 -18.56 32.90
C ALA A 131 17.46 -18.37 31.59
N PRO A 132 18.81 -18.43 31.62
CA PRO A 132 19.63 -18.35 30.43
C PRO A 132 19.63 -19.74 29.78
N ASN A 133 19.15 -19.83 28.54
CA ASN A 133 19.31 -20.97 27.63
C ASN A 133 18.22 -22.08 27.67
N ARG A 134 17.66 -22.34 26.47
CA ARG A 134 16.81 -23.46 25.97
C ARG A 134 15.27 -23.41 26.05
N SER A 135 14.71 -23.28 24.83
CA SER A 135 13.51 -23.91 24.23
C SER A 135 12.14 -23.69 24.88
N GLU A 136 11.32 -22.92 24.17
CA GLU A 136 9.88 -22.73 24.34
C GLU A 136 9.11 -24.05 24.46
N TYR A 137 8.35 -24.21 25.54
CA TYR A 137 7.10 -24.97 25.55
C TYR A 137 6.23 -24.47 26.72
N CYS A 138 5.36 -23.49 26.45
CA CYS A 138 4.24 -23.20 27.35
C CYS A 138 3.05 -24.03 26.84
N GLY A 139 2.72 -25.08 27.60
CA GLY A 139 1.67 -26.05 27.27
C GLY A 139 0.29 -25.42 27.18
N GLY A 140 -0.54 -26.02 26.32
CA GLY A 140 -1.93 -25.64 26.09
C GLY A 140 -2.84 -25.84 27.30
N ALA A 141 -3.96 -25.13 27.23
CA ALA A 141 -5.02 -25.03 28.22
C ALA A 141 -5.51 -26.39 28.77
N ALA A 142 -5.77 -26.41 30.08
CA ALA A 142 -6.70 -27.31 30.74
C ALA A 142 -7.93 -26.51 31.15
#